data_AF-A0A060X3B9-F1
#
_entry.id   AF-A0A060X3B9-F1
#
_cell.length_a   1.000
_cell.length_b   1.000
_cell.length_c   1.000
_cell.angle_alpha   90.00
_cell.angle_beta   90.00
_cell.angle_gamma   90.00
#
_symmetry.space_group_name_H-M   'P 1'
#
loop_
_entity.id
_entity.type
_entity.pdbx_description
1 polymer ?
#
loop_
_entity_poly.entity_id
_entity_poly.type
_entity_poly.pdbx_seq_one_letter_code
_entity_poly.pdbx_strand_id
1 'polypeptide(L)'
;MLLVSWSAPWAEALEVLECVWGGVGGQRPQGWEDCVGWARRQWETLYNNDIAQLLHCFPSDQLTSSGLPFWSGAKRCPHPLTFDPSNTTHMDYVVAAANLYGQIYGIVGTRDSSAIRSILETVHIPAFTPKSTVKIHLTDKEMEEERESGHLDTGRLDELQKKLSSPPVNSAALQMHPIDFEKVIRAQRHARHISTGNTA
;
A
#
# COMPACT_ATOMS: atom_id res chain seq x y z
N MET A 1 3.15 11.43 40.71
CA MET A 1 2.10 11.46 39.66
C MET A 1 2.67 12.26 38.49
N LEU A 2 3.46 11.62 37.63
CA LEU A 2 4.03 12.25 36.45
C LEU A 2 3.03 12.06 35.33
N LEU A 3 2.39 13.16 34.93
CA LEU A 3 1.64 13.25 33.68
C LEU A 3 2.66 13.11 32.54
N VAL A 4 2.77 11.90 32.00
CA VAL A 4 3.36 11.72 30.68
C VAL A 4 2.38 12.35 29.72
N SER A 5 2.67 13.54 29.20
CA SER A 5 1.91 14.13 28.12
C SER A 5 2.14 13.27 26.88
N TRP A 6 1.20 12.40 26.58
CA TRP A 6 1.11 11.75 25.28
C TRP A 6 0.66 12.81 24.28
N SER A 7 1.60 13.61 23.79
CA SER A 7 1.44 14.37 22.56
C SER A 7 2.09 13.58 21.44
N ALA A 8 1.55 12.39 21.16
CA ALA A 8 1.68 11.83 19.82
C ALA A 8 0.79 12.69 18.91
N PRO A 9 1.28 13.22 17.78
CA PRO A 9 0.44 13.95 16.84
C PRO A 9 -0.74 13.05 16.46
N TRP A 10 -1.95 13.41 16.89
CA TRP A 10 -3.13 12.54 16.81
C TRP A 10 -3.52 12.14 15.36
N ALA A 11 -2.94 12.79 14.35
CA ALA A 11 -2.98 12.34 12.95
C ALA A 11 -2.30 10.97 12.76
N GLU A 12 -1.16 10.72 13.41
CA GLU A 12 -0.46 9.42 13.41
C GLU A 12 -1.33 8.33 14.06
N ALA A 13 -2.11 8.69 15.08
CA ALA A 13 -3.01 7.75 15.74
C ALA A 13 -4.16 7.31 14.80
N LEU A 14 -4.70 8.20 13.98
CA LEU A 14 -5.71 7.87 12.97
C LEU A 14 -5.14 6.94 11.89
N GLU A 15 -3.95 7.24 11.36
CA GLU A 15 -3.27 6.38 10.38
C GLU A 15 -3.01 4.97 10.93
N VAL A 16 -2.57 4.88 12.19
CA VAL A 16 -2.36 3.60 12.89
C VAL A 16 -3.68 2.84 13.05
N LEU A 17 -4.76 3.51 13.46
CA LEU A 17 -6.08 2.88 13.62
C LEU A 17 -6.67 2.40 12.28
N GLU A 18 -6.50 3.17 11.20
CA GLU A 18 -6.87 2.74 9.84
C GLU A 18 -6.07 1.51 9.41
N CYS A 19 -4.75 1.48 9.68
CA CYS A 19 -3.90 0.32 9.40
C CYS A 19 -4.35 -0.92 10.19
N VAL A 20 -4.64 -0.76 11.49
CA VAL A 20 -5.14 -1.85 12.35
C VAL A 20 -6.48 -2.37 11.84
N TRP A 21 -7.42 -1.48 11.50
CA TRP A 21 -8.72 -1.87 10.96
C TRP A 21 -8.57 -2.60 9.61
N GLY A 22 -7.70 -2.11 8.72
CA GLY A 22 -7.38 -2.75 7.46
C GLY A 22 -6.86 -4.18 7.64
N GLY A 23 -5.96 -4.40 8.61
CA GLY A 23 -5.36 -5.72 8.84
C GLY A 23 -6.22 -6.72 9.63
N VAL A 24 -7.05 -6.23 10.55
CA VAL A 24 -7.80 -7.08 11.50
C VAL A 24 -9.23 -7.35 11.01
N GLY A 25 -9.86 -6.42 10.28
CA GLY A 25 -11.29 -6.49 9.96
C GLY A 25 -11.63 -6.25 8.50
N GLY A 26 -11.26 -5.10 7.95
CA GLY A 26 -11.84 -4.60 6.69
C GLY A 26 -11.26 -5.24 5.42
N GLN A 27 -10.01 -5.69 5.44
CA GLN A 27 -9.31 -6.16 4.23
C GLN A 27 -8.51 -7.44 4.43
N ARG A 28 -8.72 -8.17 5.54
CA ARG A 28 -8.00 -9.43 5.80
C ARG A 28 -8.32 -10.47 4.70
N PRO A 29 -7.30 -11.03 4.03
CA PRO A 29 -7.52 -12.04 3.00
C PRO A 29 -8.01 -13.36 3.62
N GLN A 30 -8.98 -14.01 2.97
CA GLN A 30 -9.48 -15.35 3.33
C GLN A 30 -8.77 -16.46 2.56
N GLY A 31 -8.15 -16.13 1.42
CA GLY A 31 -7.46 -17.07 0.56
C GLY A 31 -6.40 -16.41 -0.32
N TRP A 32 -5.76 -17.22 -1.16
CA TRP A 32 -4.71 -16.75 -2.06
C TRP A 32 -5.24 -15.79 -3.12
N GLU A 33 -6.46 -16.02 -3.58
CA GLU A 33 -7.17 -15.20 -4.56
C GLU A 33 -7.36 -13.76 -4.04
N ASP A 34 -7.67 -13.62 -2.74
CA ASP A 34 -7.78 -12.31 -2.09
C ASP A 34 -6.44 -11.59 -2.03
N CYS A 35 -5.33 -12.32 -1.81
CA CYS A 35 -3.98 -11.74 -1.83
C CYS A 35 -3.62 -11.20 -3.22
N VAL A 36 -3.95 -11.95 -4.28
CA VAL A 36 -3.75 -11.50 -5.67
C VAL A 36 -4.64 -10.29 -5.98
N GLY A 37 -5.92 -10.34 -5.59
CA GLY A 37 -6.85 -9.23 -5.76
C GLY A 37 -6.44 -7.97 -4.98
N TRP A 38 -5.89 -8.13 -3.78
CA TRP A 38 -5.30 -7.03 -3.01
C TRP A 38 -4.11 -6.43 -3.76
N ALA A 39 -3.14 -7.25 -4.19
CA ALA A 39 -1.94 -6.78 -4.89
C ALA A 39 -2.29 -6.04 -6.19
N ARG A 40 -3.25 -6.55 -6.95
CA ARG A 40 -3.73 -5.89 -8.17
C ARG A 40 -4.38 -4.54 -7.88
N ARG A 41 -5.18 -4.42 -6.82
CA ARG A 41 -5.77 -3.14 -6.41
C ARG A 41 -4.72 -2.15 -5.92
N GLN A 42 -3.70 -2.60 -5.19
CA GLN A 42 -2.57 -1.75 -4.79
C GLN A 42 -1.78 -1.23 -5.99
N TRP A 43 -1.56 -2.09 -7.01
CA TRP A 43 -0.95 -1.66 -8.27
C TRP A 43 -1.77 -0.52 -8.91
N GLU A 44 -3.11 -0.66 -8.97
CA GLU A 44 -3.98 0.39 -9.53
C GLU A 44 -3.85 1.70 -8.77
N THR A 45 -3.88 1.63 -7.44
CA THR A 45 -3.75 2.81 -6.59
C THR A 45 -2.43 3.55 -6.86
N LEU A 46 -1.31 2.84 -6.76
CA LEU A 46 0.03 3.46 -6.80
C LEU A 46 0.43 3.94 -8.19
N TYR A 47 0.10 3.18 -9.23
CA TYR A 47 0.61 3.42 -10.58
C TYR A 47 -0.41 4.04 -11.52
N ASN A 48 -1.69 4.11 -11.12
CA ASN A 48 -2.74 4.80 -11.88
C ASN A 48 -3.39 5.91 -11.06
N ASN A 49 -4.11 5.56 -9.98
CA ASN A 49 -5.02 6.48 -9.30
C ASN A 49 -4.30 7.65 -8.64
N ASP A 50 -3.22 7.38 -7.91
CA ASP A 50 -2.44 8.41 -7.21
C ASP A 50 -1.77 9.35 -8.23
N ILE A 51 -1.35 8.82 -9.38
CA ILE A 51 -0.81 9.61 -10.47
C ILE A 51 -1.90 10.46 -11.14
N ALA A 52 -3.08 9.91 -11.35
CA ALA A 52 -4.23 10.65 -11.90
C ALA A 52 -4.67 11.76 -10.94
N GLN A 53 -4.68 11.50 -9.63
CA GLN A 53 -4.95 12.50 -8.60
C GLN A 53 -3.90 13.61 -8.59
N LEU A 54 -2.63 13.25 -8.72
CA LEU A 54 -1.53 14.21 -8.78
C LEU A 54 -1.65 15.13 -10.00
N LEU A 55 -1.99 14.59 -11.17
CA LEU A 55 -2.22 15.36 -12.39
C LEU A 55 -3.51 16.19 -12.36
N HIS A 56 -4.51 15.79 -11.57
CA HIS A 56 -5.69 16.62 -11.31
C HIS A 56 -5.32 17.85 -10.46
N CYS A 57 -4.46 17.69 -9.45
CA CYS A 57 -4.00 18.80 -8.63
C CYS A 57 -3.00 19.70 -9.38
N PHE A 58 -2.15 19.11 -10.23
CA PHE A 58 -1.15 19.80 -11.02
C PHE A 58 -1.18 19.34 -12.49
N PRO A 59 -2.05 19.95 -13.32
CA PRO A 59 -2.16 19.64 -14.74
C PRO A 59 -0.80 19.68 -15.47
N SER A 60 -0.68 18.93 -16.56
CA SER A 60 0.58 18.82 -17.32
C SER A 60 1.09 20.16 -17.86
N ASP A 61 0.17 21.08 -18.14
CA ASP A 61 0.40 22.44 -18.65
C ASP A 61 0.40 23.51 -17.54
N GLN A 62 0.31 23.10 -16.27
CA GLN A 62 0.29 24.00 -15.13
C GLN A 62 1.50 24.93 -15.14
N LEU A 63 1.25 26.23 -14.93
CA LEU A 63 2.29 27.24 -14.76
C LEU A 63 2.44 27.62 -13.28
N THR A 64 3.64 27.99 -12.88
CA THR A 64 3.93 28.61 -11.59
C THR A 64 3.45 30.06 -11.58
N SER A 65 3.46 30.70 -10.41
CA SER A 65 3.16 32.14 -10.26
C SER A 65 4.10 33.05 -11.08
N SER A 66 5.29 32.56 -11.41
CA SER A 66 6.26 33.24 -12.29
C SER A 66 6.05 32.96 -13.79
N GLY A 67 5.03 32.19 -14.17
CA GLY A 67 4.71 31.86 -15.57
C GLY A 67 5.58 30.75 -16.18
N LEU A 68 6.38 30.04 -15.39
CA LEU A 68 7.18 28.91 -15.87
C LEU A 68 6.43 27.58 -15.74
N PRO A 69 6.69 26.56 -16.58
CA PRO A 69 6.07 25.26 -16.44
C PRO A 69 6.35 24.62 -15.08
N PHE A 70 5.30 24.16 -14.39
CA PHE A 70 5.39 23.48 -13.09
C PHE A 70 6.23 22.21 -13.18
N TRP A 71 6.04 21.42 -14.23
CA TRP A 71 6.77 20.18 -14.52
C TRP A 71 8.08 20.44 -15.26
N SER A 72 9.00 21.19 -14.64
CA SER A 72 10.31 21.51 -15.21
C SER A 72 11.46 21.27 -14.21
N GLY A 73 12.71 21.34 -14.70
CA GLY A 73 13.91 21.18 -13.87
C GLY A 73 14.02 19.77 -13.29
N ALA A 74 13.88 19.63 -11.97
CA ALA A 74 13.91 18.35 -11.26
C ALA A 74 12.56 17.60 -11.29
N LYS A 75 11.45 18.30 -11.59
CA LYS A 75 10.11 17.70 -11.63
C LYS A 75 9.87 17.09 -13.00
N ARG A 76 9.44 15.83 -13.04
CA ARG A 76 9.03 15.13 -14.27
C ARG A 76 7.53 14.90 -14.21
N CYS A 77 6.83 15.28 -15.27
CA CYS A 77 5.40 15.00 -15.38
C CYS A 77 5.18 13.48 -15.47
N PRO A 78 4.48 12.87 -14.52
CA PRO A 78 4.19 11.44 -14.55
C PRO A 78 3.01 11.13 -15.47
N HIS A 79 2.80 9.85 -15.78
CA HIS A 79 1.67 9.38 -16.57
C HIS A 79 1.06 8.14 -15.90
N PRO A 80 -0.27 8.09 -15.71
CA PRO A 80 -0.93 6.91 -15.16
C PRO A 80 -0.67 5.69 -16.04
N LEU A 81 -0.37 4.55 -15.43
CA LEU A 81 -0.14 3.29 -16.12
C LEU A 81 -1.45 2.50 -16.23
N THR A 82 -1.61 1.74 -17.32
CA THR A 82 -2.67 0.74 -17.45
C THR A 82 -2.07 -0.63 -17.16
N PHE A 83 -2.72 -1.40 -16.28
CA PHE A 83 -2.23 -2.74 -15.95
C PHE A 83 -2.28 -3.64 -17.18
N ASP A 84 -1.25 -4.46 -17.33
CA ASP A 84 -1.11 -5.36 -18.46
C ASP A 84 -0.53 -6.69 -17.96
N PRO A 85 -1.28 -7.80 -18.00
CA PRO A 85 -0.83 -9.11 -17.54
C PRO A 85 0.23 -9.76 -18.46
N SER A 86 0.48 -9.18 -19.64
CA SER A 86 1.58 -9.58 -20.54
C SER A 86 2.89 -8.84 -20.23
N ASN A 87 2.81 -7.72 -19.50
CA ASN A 87 3.99 -6.97 -19.07
C ASN A 87 4.64 -7.64 -17.85
N THR A 88 5.90 -8.06 -18.01
CA THR A 88 6.66 -8.75 -16.97
C THR A 88 6.79 -7.93 -15.68
N THR A 89 7.02 -6.61 -15.77
CA THR A 89 7.18 -5.76 -14.59
C THR A 89 5.87 -5.63 -13.80
N HIS A 90 4.74 -5.53 -14.49
CA HIS A 90 3.42 -5.47 -13.84
C HIS A 90 3.12 -6.79 -13.13
N MET A 91 3.40 -7.92 -13.78
CA MET A 91 3.22 -9.24 -13.21
C MET A 91 4.17 -9.50 -12.04
N ASP A 92 5.44 -9.12 -12.15
CA ASP A 92 6.43 -9.29 -11.08
C ASP A 92 6.02 -8.53 -9.80
N TYR A 93 5.47 -7.32 -9.95
CA TYR A 93 4.91 -6.58 -8.83
C TYR A 93 3.79 -7.37 -8.16
N VAL A 94 2.80 -7.84 -8.91
CA VAL A 94 1.66 -8.58 -8.36
C VAL A 94 2.11 -9.86 -7.66
N VAL A 95 3.01 -10.62 -8.29
CA VAL A 95 3.57 -11.85 -7.70
C VAL A 95 4.26 -11.53 -6.38
N ALA A 96 5.13 -10.53 -6.33
CA ALA A 96 5.87 -10.17 -5.13
C ALA A 96 4.93 -9.66 -4.01
N ALA A 97 4.06 -8.70 -4.34
CA ALA A 97 3.15 -8.08 -3.40
C ALA A 97 2.16 -9.09 -2.83
N ALA A 98 1.54 -9.95 -3.65
CA ALA A 98 0.60 -10.96 -3.20
C ALA A 98 1.27 -11.99 -2.27
N ASN A 99 2.50 -12.43 -2.59
CA ASN A 99 3.22 -13.38 -1.75
C ASN A 99 3.63 -12.77 -0.41
N LEU A 100 4.10 -11.52 -0.39
CA LEU A 100 4.40 -10.81 0.86
C LEU A 100 3.14 -10.61 1.70
N TYR A 101 2.03 -10.22 1.07
CA TYR A 101 0.76 -10.08 1.76
C TYR A 101 0.27 -11.41 2.32
N GLY A 102 0.31 -12.50 1.53
CA GLY A 102 -0.02 -13.84 1.99
C GLY A 102 0.81 -14.28 3.19
N GLN A 103 2.13 -14.03 3.17
CA GLN A 103 3.02 -14.33 4.30
C GLN A 103 2.60 -13.62 5.60
N ILE A 104 2.17 -12.36 5.51
CA ILE A 104 1.66 -11.60 6.68
C ILE A 104 0.48 -12.33 7.34
N TYR A 105 -0.35 -13.03 6.57
CA TYR A 105 -1.55 -13.72 7.07
C TYR A 105 -1.41 -15.24 7.16
N GLY A 106 -0.21 -15.79 6.94
CA GLY A 106 0.01 -17.24 6.94
C GLY A 106 -0.61 -17.98 5.74
N ILE A 107 -0.93 -17.28 4.66
CA ILE A 107 -1.48 -17.84 3.43
C ILE A 107 -0.33 -18.22 2.48
N VAL A 108 -0.33 -19.48 2.04
CA VAL A 108 0.66 -19.99 1.09
C VAL A 108 0.39 -19.43 -0.30
N GLY A 109 1.36 -18.72 -0.86
CA GLY A 109 1.30 -18.19 -2.21
C GLY A 109 1.92 -19.09 -3.28
N THR A 110 1.89 -18.61 -4.52
CA THR A 110 2.51 -19.27 -5.67
C THR A 110 3.36 -18.30 -6.49
N ARG A 111 4.24 -18.84 -7.32
CA ARG A 111 5.01 -18.10 -8.35
C ARG A 111 4.58 -18.48 -9.76
N ASP A 112 3.57 -19.34 -9.89
CA ASP A 112 3.01 -19.72 -11.18
C ASP A 112 2.26 -18.54 -11.80
N SER A 113 2.88 -17.89 -12.78
CA SER A 113 2.30 -16.76 -13.49
C SER A 113 1.00 -17.12 -14.22
N SER A 114 0.80 -18.38 -14.61
CA SER A 114 -0.42 -18.82 -15.30
C SER A 114 -1.61 -18.83 -14.34
N ALA A 115 -1.47 -19.48 -13.18
CA ALA A 115 -2.48 -19.50 -12.12
C ALA A 115 -2.83 -18.08 -11.64
N ILE A 116 -1.82 -17.22 -11.47
CA ILE A 116 -2.04 -15.83 -11.05
C ILE A 116 -2.80 -15.04 -12.12
N ARG A 117 -2.47 -15.22 -13.41
CA ARG A 117 -3.19 -14.58 -14.52
C ARG A 117 -4.67 -14.96 -14.52
N SER A 118 -4.99 -16.24 -14.34
CA SER A 118 -6.39 -16.69 -14.28
C SER A 118 -7.17 -16.03 -13.14
N ILE A 119 -6.54 -15.82 -11.97
CA ILE A 119 -7.18 -15.10 -10.87
C ILE A 119 -7.40 -13.63 -11.27
N LEU A 120 -6.39 -12.98 -11.85
CA LEU A 120 -6.44 -11.57 -12.24
C LEU A 120 -7.58 -11.23 -13.21
N GLU A 121 -7.98 -12.16 -14.08
CA GLU A 121 -9.12 -11.98 -14.98
C GLU A 121 -10.45 -11.78 -14.24
N THR A 122 -10.56 -12.31 -13.02
CA THR A 122 -11.77 -12.21 -12.18
C THR A 122 -11.73 -11.06 -11.19
N VAL A 123 -10.57 -10.40 -11.03
CA VAL A 123 -10.41 -9.32 -10.05
C VAL A 123 -11.13 -8.07 -10.53
N HIS A 124 -12.11 -7.62 -9.75
CA HIS A 124 -12.77 -6.34 -9.98
C HIS A 124 -11.90 -5.16 -9.54
N ILE A 125 -11.74 -4.18 -10.42
CA ILE A 125 -11.03 -2.93 -10.16
C ILE A 125 -12.06 -1.79 -10.10
N PRO A 126 -12.24 -1.16 -8.94
CA PRO A 126 -13.11 0.00 -8.83
C PRO A 126 -12.63 1.13 -9.72
N ALA A 127 -13.55 1.78 -10.42
CA ALA A 127 -13.23 3.00 -11.17
C ALA A 127 -12.77 4.10 -10.21
N PHE A 128 -11.78 4.88 -10.64
CA PHE A 128 -11.25 6.00 -9.88
C PHE A 128 -11.70 7.34 -10.47
N THR A 129 -11.96 8.31 -9.60
CA THR A 129 -12.25 9.69 -9.98
C THR A 129 -11.49 10.62 -9.04
N PRO A 130 -10.61 11.48 -9.56
CA PRO A 130 -9.88 12.43 -8.73
C PRO A 130 -10.80 13.35 -7.92
N LYS A 131 -10.37 13.68 -6.71
CA LYS A 131 -11.10 14.56 -5.79
C LYS A 131 -10.43 15.93 -5.72
N SER A 132 -11.21 16.99 -5.82
CA SER A 132 -10.70 18.37 -5.70
C SER A 132 -10.38 18.78 -4.26
N THR A 133 -10.75 17.97 -3.26
CA THR A 133 -10.49 18.24 -1.84
C THR A 133 -9.10 17.77 -1.38
N VAL A 134 -8.36 17.07 -2.23
CA VAL A 134 -7.03 16.54 -1.88
C VAL A 134 -5.99 17.64 -2.07
N LYS A 135 -5.31 18.01 -0.98
CA LYS A 135 -4.19 18.95 -1.01
C LYS A 135 -2.87 18.17 -1.01
N ILE A 136 -2.02 18.46 -1.98
CA ILE A 136 -0.68 17.87 -2.10
C ILE A 136 0.32 18.97 -1.80
N HIS A 137 1.13 18.76 -0.75
CA HIS A 137 2.16 19.70 -0.34
C HIS A 137 3.32 19.71 -1.35
N LEU A 138 3.81 20.90 -1.67
CA LEU A 138 4.94 21.09 -2.58
C LEU A 138 6.29 21.18 -1.85
N THR A 139 6.24 21.45 -0.55
CA THR A 139 7.43 21.59 0.30
C THR A 139 7.22 20.91 1.65
N ASP A 140 8.31 20.46 2.25
CA ASP A 140 8.29 19.87 3.60
C ASP A 140 7.74 20.86 4.64
N LYS A 141 7.96 22.17 4.44
CA LYS A 141 7.46 23.22 5.32
C LYS A 141 5.93 23.30 5.31
N GLU A 142 5.32 23.25 4.13
CA GLU A 142 3.85 23.24 4.00
C GLU A 142 3.23 22.00 4.66
N MET A 143 3.91 20.86 4.59
CA MET A 143 3.47 19.62 5.23
C MET A 143 3.53 19.73 6.75
N GLU A 144 4.63 20.27 7.29
CA GLU A 144 4.81 20.42 8.73
C GLU A 144 3.82 21.43 9.34
N GLU A 145 3.59 22.56 8.68
CA GLU A 145 2.60 23.57 9.11
C GLU A 145 1.18 22.99 9.21
N GLU A 146 0.80 22.11 8.27
CA GLU A 146 -0.51 21.46 8.30
C GLU A 146 -0.61 20.41 9.41
N ARG A 147 0.47 19.66 9.66
CA ARG A 147 0.56 18.74 10.81
C ARG A 147 0.40 19.46 12.15
N GLU A 148 1.02 20.63 12.29
CA GLU A 148 0.90 21.46 13.50
C GLU A 148 -0.49 22.09 13.64
N SER A 149 -1.20 22.33 12.55
CA SER A 149 -2.53 22.96 12.56
C SER A 149 -3.65 22.07 13.12
N GLY A 150 -3.40 20.77 13.30
CA GLY A 150 -4.21 19.90 14.15
C GLY A 150 -5.68 19.71 13.73
N HIS A 151 -6.01 19.83 12.43
CA HIS A 151 -7.38 19.57 11.96
C HIS A 151 -7.72 18.07 12.07
N LEU A 152 -8.33 17.71 13.19
CA LEU A 152 -8.77 16.35 13.50
C LEU A 152 -10.19 16.11 12.99
N ASP A 153 -10.36 15.13 12.10
CA ASP A 153 -11.68 14.55 11.81
C ASP A 153 -12.09 13.61 12.95
N THR A 154 -12.57 14.21 14.04
CA THR A 154 -13.08 13.50 15.23
C THR A 154 -14.23 12.53 14.88
N GLY A 155 -15.00 12.81 13.82
CA GLY A 155 -16.06 11.93 13.35
C GLY A 155 -15.52 10.61 12.78
N ARG A 156 -14.46 10.67 11.96
CA ARG A 156 -13.75 9.48 11.46
C ARG A 156 -13.14 8.64 12.59
N LEU A 157 -12.60 9.28 13.62
CA LEU A 157 -12.02 8.59 14.78
C LEU A 157 -13.09 7.75 15.50
N ASP A 158 -14.26 8.35 15.77
CA ASP A 158 -15.37 7.67 16.45
C ASP A 158 -15.90 6.48 15.62
N GLU A 159 -15.94 6.59 14.29
CA GLU A 159 -16.29 5.48 13.40
C GLU A 159 -15.30 4.33 13.48
N LEU A 160 -13.99 4.61 13.44
CA LEU A 160 -12.94 3.60 13.54
C LEU A 160 -12.98 2.91 14.91
N GLN A 161 -13.17 3.67 15.99
CA GLN A 161 -13.30 3.11 17.32
C GLN A 161 -14.49 2.15 17.43
N LYS A 162 -15.65 2.51 16.86
CA LYS A 162 -16.82 1.62 16.81
C LYS A 162 -16.54 0.34 16.03
N LYS A 163 -15.90 0.45 14.86
CA LYS A 163 -15.52 -0.70 14.02
C LYS A 163 -14.56 -1.65 14.75
N LEU A 164 -13.58 -1.11 15.46
CA LEU A 164 -12.58 -1.89 16.21
C LEU A 164 -13.10 -2.49 17.52
N SER A 165 -14.15 -1.92 18.11
CA SER A 165 -14.74 -2.38 19.38
C SER A 165 -15.52 -3.70 19.27
N SER A 166 -15.75 -4.21 18.05
CA SER A 166 -16.35 -5.52 17.78
C SER A 166 -15.31 -6.52 17.25
N PRO A 167 -14.44 -7.08 18.10
CA PRO A 167 -13.43 -8.03 17.64
C PRO A 167 -14.07 -9.35 17.17
N PRO A 168 -13.54 -9.98 16.10
CA PRO A 168 -13.87 -11.35 15.76
C PRO A 168 -13.62 -12.28 16.95
N VAL A 169 -14.57 -13.18 17.19
CA VAL A 169 -14.66 -14.04 18.40
C VAL A 169 -13.46 -15.00 18.58
N ASN A 170 -12.55 -15.08 17.61
CA ASN A 170 -11.39 -15.98 17.64
C ASN A 170 -10.06 -15.22 17.43
N SER A 171 -9.26 -15.13 18.49
CA SER A 171 -7.94 -14.48 18.49
C SER A 171 -6.90 -15.17 17.60
N ALA A 172 -7.02 -16.48 17.38
CA ALA A 172 -6.13 -17.22 16.48
C ALA A 172 -6.41 -16.88 15.00
N ALA A 173 -7.65 -16.51 14.66
CA ALA A 173 -8.02 -16.06 13.32
C ALA A 173 -7.54 -14.64 13.00
N LEU A 174 -6.99 -13.92 13.99
CA LEU A 174 -6.51 -12.54 13.86
C LEU A 174 -4.98 -12.42 13.80
N GLN A 175 -4.26 -13.54 13.94
CA GLN A 175 -2.80 -13.50 13.96
C GLN A 175 -2.24 -12.99 12.62
N MET A 176 -1.24 -12.11 12.72
CA MET A 176 -0.44 -11.59 11.61
C MET A 176 1.03 -11.83 11.91
N HIS A 177 1.84 -12.00 10.86
CA HIS A 177 3.26 -12.28 10.92
C HIS A 177 4.03 -11.13 10.27
N PRO A 178 4.60 -10.20 11.06
CA PRO A 178 5.46 -9.15 10.53
C PRO A 178 6.61 -9.75 9.70
N ILE A 179 6.92 -9.12 8.57
CA ILE A 179 8.03 -9.54 7.70
C ILE A 179 9.20 -8.62 7.95
N ASP A 180 10.30 -9.19 8.45
CA ASP A 180 11.56 -8.46 8.58
C ASP A 180 12.22 -8.31 7.20
N PHE A 181 12.61 -7.08 6.88
CA PHE A 181 13.28 -6.80 5.62
C PHE A 181 14.74 -7.28 5.64
N GLU A 182 15.05 -8.31 4.84
CA GLU A 182 16.40 -8.85 4.71
C GLU A 182 17.08 -8.50 3.37
N LYS A 183 18.25 -7.84 3.41
CA LYS A 183 19.02 -7.46 2.21
C LYS A 183 19.86 -8.61 1.60
N VAL A 184 19.98 -9.79 2.23
CA VAL A 184 21.08 -10.76 1.97
C VAL A 184 20.63 -12.13 1.40
N ILE A 185 19.33 -12.35 1.15
CA ILE A 185 18.79 -13.69 0.80
C ILE A 185 19.32 -14.27 -0.54
N ARG A 186 19.95 -13.48 -1.42
CA ARG A 186 20.53 -14.02 -2.69
C ARG A 186 21.68 -15.00 -2.48
N ALA A 187 22.37 -15.02 -1.33
CA ALA A 187 23.52 -15.91 -1.10
C ALA A 187 23.16 -17.30 -0.53
N GLN A 188 21.99 -17.46 0.10
CA GLN A 188 21.65 -18.71 0.82
C GLN A 188 20.97 -19.79 -0.05
N ARG A 189 20.44 -19.45 -1.23
CA ARG A 189 19.86 -20.46 -2.15
C ARG A 189 20.90 -21.16 -3.03
N HIS A 190 22.04 -20.54 -3.32
CA HIS A 190 23.13 -21.22 -4.03
C HIS A 190 23.88 -22.23 -3.14
N ALA A 191 23.98 -21.97 -1.83
CA ALA A 191 24.69 -22.86 -0.90
C ALA A 191 23.96 -24.19 -0.63
N ARG A 192 22.65 -24.28 -0.81
CA ARG A 192 21.91 -25.55 -0.62
C ARG A 192 21.95 -26.50 -1.82
N HIS A 193 22.43 -26.07 -2.99
CA HIS A 193 22.52 -26.94 -4.17
C HIS A 193 23.87 -27.66 -4.26
N ILE A 194 24.90 -27.21 -3.54
CA ILE A 194 26.26 -27.80 -3.57
C ILE A 194 26.48 -28.84 -2.45
N SER A 195 25.60 -28.92 -1.44
CA SER A 195 25.77 -29.85 -0.31
C SER A 195 25.16 -31.25 -0.52
N THR A 196 24.46 -31.54 -1.61
CA THR A 196 23.83 -32.85 -1.86
C THR A 196 24.55 -33.72 -2.89
N GLY A 197 25.78 -33.38 -3.26
CA GLY A 197 26.55 -34.06 -4.31
C GLY A 197 27.84 -34.74 -3.86
N ASN A 198 27.93 -35.22 -2.60
CA ASN A 198 29.09 -36.01 -2.20
C ASN A 198 28.78 -37.02 -1.08
N THR A 199 28.08 -38.10 -1.43
CA THR A 199 28.18 -39.40 -0.73
C THR A 199 27.78 -40.51 -1.70
N ALA A 200 28.66 -41.52 -1.80
CA ALA A 200 28.64 -42.76 -2.58
C ALA A 200 29.18 -42.67 -4.01
#